data_AF-A0A380QRV2-F1
#
_entry.id   AF-A0A380QRV2-F1
#
_cell.length_a   1.000
_cell.length_b   1.000
_cell.length_c   1.000
_cell.angle_alpha   90.00
_cell.angle_beta   90.00
_cell.angle_gamma   90.00
#
_symmetry.space_group_name_H-M   'P 1'
#
loop_
_entity.id
_entity.type
_entity.pdbx_description
1 polymer ?
#
loop_
_entity_poly.entity_id
_entity_poly.type
_entity_poly.pdbx_seq_one_letter_code
_entity_poly.pdbx_strand_id
1 'polypeptide(L)'
;MKLVDYKNKSIKRGSVFRLPAVWPYEAWVDFMVIDLFDAHGLVVSSGHKAGLILISLPVESGSTEGRALSPEWVINNWAEWIYPECDVGDVHILDGYVVMPIE
;
A
#
# COMPACT_ATOMS: atom_id res chain seq x y z
N MET A 1 11.81 2.44 3.56
CA MET A 1 11.96 3.85 3.14
C MET A 1 10.63 4.56 3.41
N LYS A 2 10.59 5.87 3.68
CA LYS A 2 9.31 6.60 3.77
C LYS A 2 8.67 6.71 2.38
N LEU A 3 7.35 6.62 2.31
CA LEU A 3 6.62 6.69 1.04
C LEU A 3 6.82 8.03 0.33
N VAL A 4 6.79 9.14 1.09
CA VAL A 4 7.02 10.49 0.57
C VAL A 4 8.42 10.72 -0.01
N ASP A 5 9.39 9.89 0.37
CA ASP A 5 10.77 9.94 -0.14
C ASP A 5 10.99 9.00 -1.34
N TYR A 6 9.97 8.24 -1.74
CA TYR A 6 10.08 7.22 -2.78
C TYR A 6 10.30 7.86 -4.16
N LYS A 7 11.46 7.56 -4.78
CA LYS A 7 11.90 8.21 -6.02
C LYS A 7 11.47 7.49 -7.30
N ASN A 8 11.02 6.24 -7.21
CA ASN A 8 10.55 5.52 -8.39
C ASN A 8 9.19 6.06 -8.81
N LYS A 9 8.90 6.05 -10.12
CA LYS A 9 7.64 6.55 -10.69
C LYS A 9 6.51 5.51 -10.68
N SER A 10 6.79 4.31 -10.20
CA SER A 10 5.85 3.20 -10.17
C SER A 10 6.01 2.36 -8.90
N ILE A 11 4.87 2.00 -8.30
CA ILE A 11 4.76 1.05 -7.18
C ILE A 11 4.14 -0.22 -7.73
N LYS A 12 4.88 -1.33 -7.68
CA LYS A 12 4.46 -2.59 -8.29
C LYS A 12 3.53 -3.37 -7.36
N ARG A 13 2.75 -4.29 -7.92
CA ARG A 13 2.04 -5.30 -7.12
C ARG A 13 3.04 -6.07 -6.25
N GLY A 14 2.62 -6.44 -5.04
CA GLY A 14 3.45 -7.07 -4.03
C GLY A 14 4.21 -6.08 -3.14
N SER A 15 4.35 -4.81 -3.53
CA SER A 15 4.86 -3.77 -2.63
C SER A 15 3.93 -3.58 -1.44
N VAL A 16 4.50 -3.19 -0.30
CA VAL A 16 3.77 -3.10 0.97
C VAL A 16 3.92 -1.71 1.58
N PHE A 17 2.80 -1.12 1.97
CA PHE A 17 2.74 0.06 2.82
C PHE A 17 2.68 -0.38 4.28
N ARG A 18 3.68 -0.03 5.07
CA ARG A 18 3.74 -0.28 6.51
C ARG A 18 3.56 1.02 7.27
N LEU A 19 2.57 1.08 8.15
CA LEU A 19 2.18 2.32 8.81
C LEU A 19 1.68 2.10 10.24
N PRO A 20 1.78 3.12 11.11
CA PRO A 20 1.02 3.16 12.35
C PRO A 20 -0.48 3.07 12.07
N ALA A 21 -1.21 2.32 12.87
CA ALA A 21 -2.65 2.18 12.74
C ALA A 21 -3.36 2.23 14.10
N VAL A 22 -4.67 2.37 14.03
CA VAL A 22 -5.56 2.37 15.20
C VAL A 22 -6.55 1.21 15.12
N TRP A 23 -7.24 0.95 16.23
CA TRP A 23 -8.29 -0.07 16.30
C TRP A 23 -9.27 0.07 15.11
N PRO A 24 -9.59 -1.02 14.37
CA PRO A 24 -9.46 -2.43 14.74
C PRO A 24 -8.16 -3.13 14.31
N TYR A 25 -7.15 -2.39 13.85
CA TYR A 25 -5.82 -2.93 13.55
C TYR A 25 -4.95 -2.95 14.82
N GLU A 26 -3.80 -3.61 14.72
CA GLU A 26 -2.70 -3.47 15.67
C GLU A 26 -2.07 -2.06 15.59
N ALA A 27 -1.11 -1.78 16.47
CA ALA A 27 -0.37 -0.50 16.45
C ALA A 27 0.34 -0.21 15.11
N TRP A 28 0.61 -1.26 14.34
CA TRP A 28 1.17 -1.19 13.00
C TRP A 28 0.46 -2.19 12.10
N VAL A 29 0.24 -1.81 10.85
CA VAL A 29 -0.39 -2.66 9.83
C VAL A 29 0.35 -2.57 8.50
N ASP A 30 0.30 -3.65 7.74
CA ASP A 30 0.77 -3.74 6.38
C ASP A 30 -0.41 -3.80 5.39
N PHE A 31 -0.40 -2.90 4.41
CA PHE A 31 -1.28 -2.92 3.24
C PHE A 31 -0.47 -3.29 1.99
N MET A 32 -0.77 -4.43 1.39
CA MET A 32 -0.09 -4.89 0.17
C MET A 32 -0.82 -4.43 -1.08
N VAL A 33 -0.07 -3.93 -2.05
CA VAL A 33 -0.55 -3.60 -3.39
C VAL A 33 -0.87 -4.87 -4.16
N ILE A 34 -2.10 -4.98 -4.62
CA ILE A 34 -2.57 -6.08 -5.47
C ILE A 34 -2.97 -5.58 -6.84
N ASP A 35 -2.90 -6.50 -7.80
CA ASP A 35 -3.33 -6.27 -9.16
C ASP A 35 -4.79 -6.72 -9.28
N LEU A 36 -5.68 -5.83 -9.71
CA LEU A 36 -7.08 -6.12 -10.01
C LEU A 36 -7.28 -5.98 -11.52
N PHE A 37 -8.39 -6.48 -12.07
CA PHE A 37 -8.57 -6.57 -13.53
C PHE A 37 -8.26 -5.26 -14.28
N ASP A 38 -8.90 -4.17 -13.85
CA ASP A 38 -8.84 -2.87 -14.54
C ASP A 38 -8.03 -1.80 -13.78
N ALA A 39 -7.56 -2.12 -12.57
CA ALA A 39 -6.89 -1.18 -11.68
C ALA A 39 -6.01 -1.91 -10.65
N HIS A 40 -5.60 -1.21 -9.60
CA HIS A 40 -4.92 -1.78 -8.45
C HIS A 40 -5.81 -1.74 -7.22
N GLY A 41 -5.46 -2.53 -6.23
CA GLY A 41 -6.11 -2.50 -4.93
C GLY A 41 -5.12 -2.64 -3.80
N LEU A 42 -5.63 -2.55 -2.58
CA LEU A 42 -4.89 -2.85 -1.37
C LEU A 42 -5.58 -3.99 -0.63
N VAL A 43 -4.79 -4.93 -0.13
CA VAL A 43 -5.23 -5.96 0.81
C VAL A 43 -4.50 -5.74 2.13
N VAL A 44 -5.20 -5.94 3.24
CA VAL A 44 -4.54 -6.01 4.55
C VAL A 44 -3.74 -7.31 4.59
N SER A 45 -2.42 -7.22 4.74
CA SER A 45 -1.52 -8.37 4.62
C SER A 45 -0.90 -8.81 5.95
N SER A 46 -1.24 -8.14 7.06
CA SER A 46 -0.79 -8.48 8.41
C SER A 46 -1.92 -8.43 9.44
N GLY A 47 -1.69 -9.10 10.58
CA GLY A 47 -2.52 -8.93 11.76
C GLY A 47 -3.92 -9.53 11.68
N HIS A 48 -4.79 -9.09 12.58
CA HIS A 48 -6.15 -9.61 12.78
C HIS A 48 -7.08 -9.41 11.58
N LYS A 49 -6.79 -8.42 10.73
CA LYS A 49 -7.57 -8.11 9.53
C LYS A 49 -6.93 -8.65 8.25
N ALA A 50 -5.87 -9.45 8.36
CA ALA A 50 -5.19 -10.02 7.20
C ALA A 50 -6.15 -10.80 6.28
N GLY A 51 -5.97 -10.63 4.97
CA GLY A 51 -6.77 -11.28 3.94
C GLY A 51 -8.01 -10.48 3.50
N LEU A 52 -8.32 -9.37 4.16
CA LEU A 52 -9.39 -8.47 3.72
C LEU A 52 -8.91 -7.52 2.62
N ILE A 53 -9.70 -7.37 1.56
CA ILE A 53 -9.52 -6.28 0.59
C ILE A 53 -9.82 -4.98 1.33
N LEU A 54 -8.82 -4.11 1.45
CA LEU A 54 -8.97 -2.78 2.02
C LEU A 54 -9.74 -1.89 1.05
N ILE A 55 -9.28 -1.83 -0.21
CA ILE A 55 -9.89 -0.98 -1.23
C ILE A 55 -9.53 -1.43 -2.65
N SER A 56 -10.44 -1.20 -3.60
CA SER A 56 -10.14 -1.13 -5.03
C SER A 56 -9.94 0.33 -5.41
N LEU A 57 -8.76 0.68 -5.88
CA LEU A 57 -8.44 2.05 -6.25
C LEU A 57 -9.01 2.39 -7.64
N PRO A 58 -9.27 3.67 -7.92
CA PRO A 58 -9.79 4.08 -9.21
C PRO A 58 -8.68 4.02 -10.27
N VAL A 59 -9.06 3.99 -11.56
CA VAL A 59 -8.13 3.74 -12.68
C VAL A 59 -7.03 4.81 -12.78
N GLU A 60 -7.36 6.05 -12.43
CA GLU A 60 -6.43 7.18 -12.38
C GLU A 60 -5.34 7.06 -11.31
N SER A 61 -5.45 6.11 -10.38
CA SER A 61 -4.37 5.77 -9.44
C SER A 61 -3.19 5.07 -10.11
N GLY A 62 -3.36 4.61 -11.35
CA GLY A 62 -2.32 3.98 -12.15
C GLY A 62 -1.16 4.93 -12.49
N SER A 63 0.04 4.38 -12.49
CA SER A 63 1.24 5.04 -13.02
C SER A 63 1.19 5.10 -14.54
N THR A 64 1.86 6.10 -15.12
CA THR A 64 2.15 6.14 -16.56
C THR A 64 3.16 5.06 -16.97
N GLU A 65 3.84 4.41 -16.03
CA GLU A 65 4.84 3.38 -16.27
C GLU A 65 4.30 1.97 -15.98
N GLY A 66 3.75 1.35 -17.02
CA GLY A 66 3.29 -0.05 -16.98
C GLY A 66 2.08 -0.27 -16.05
N ARG A 67 1.86 -1.54 -15.65
CA ARG A 67 0.75 -1.92 -14.77
C ARG A 67 1.15 -1.77 -13.29
N ALA A 68 1.24 -0.53 -12.84
CA ALA A 68 1.70 -0.17 -11.49
C ALA A 68 0.91 1.02 -10.93
N LEU A 69 0.99 1.24 -9.61
CA LEU A 69 0.42 2.39 -8.93
C LEU A 69 1.33 3.62 -9.08
N SER A 70 0.71 4.80 -9.20
CA SER A 70 1.38 6.10 -9.18
C SER A 70 1.72 6.51 -7.74
N PRO A 71 3.01 6.64 -7.37
CA PRO A 71 3.38 7.13 -6.04
C PRO A 71 2.84 8.54 -5.76
N GLU A 72 2.86 9.43 -6.75
CA GLU A 72 2.34 10.78 -6.62
C GLU A 72 0.84 10.76 -6.31
N TRP A 73 0.07 9.94 -7.03
CA TRP A 73 -1.36 9.79 -6.77
C TRP A 73 -1.59 9.26 -5.36
N VAL A 74 -0.88 8.20 -4.95
CA VAL A 74 -1.00 7.62 -3.61
C VAL A 74 -0.70 8.65 -2.53
N ILE A 75 0.35 9.45 -2.69
CA ILE A 75 0.74 10.48 -1.71
C ILE A 75 -0.33 11.56 -1.60
N ASN A 76 -0.82 12.07 -2.73
CA ASN A 76 -1.79 13.16 -2.75
C ASN A 76 -3.19 12.73 -2.28
N ASN A 77 -3.53 11.45 -2.41
CA ASN A 77 -4.87 10.92 -2.16
C ASN A 77 -4.93 9.99 -0.92
N TRP A 78 -3.85 9.90 -0.15
CA TRP A 78 -3.71 8.93 0.95
C TRP A 78 -4.86 9.00 1.96
N ALA A 79 -5.12 10.18 2.51
CA ALA A 79 -6.14 10.35 3.54
C ALA A 79 -7.57 10.19 3.00
N GLU A 80 -7.80 10.52 1.73
CA GLU A 80 -9.12 10.41 1.11
C GLU A 80 -9.47 8.97 0.73
N TRP A 81 -8.49 8.23 0.18
CA TRP A 81 -8.74 6.93 -0.42
C TRP A 81 -8.22 5.74 0.39
N ILE A 82 -7.13 5.90 1.13
CA ILE A 82 -6.41 4.76 1.71
C ILE A 82 -6.64 4.68 3.22
N TYR A 83 -6.13 5.64 3.98
CA TYR A 83 -6.20 5.58 5.44
C TYR A 83 -6.01 6.96 6.11
N PRO A 84 -7.11 7.66 6.47
CA PRO A 84 -7.04 9.01 7.04
C PRO A 84 -6.42 9.08 8.44
N GLU A 85 -6.41 7.99 9.19
CA GLU A 85 -5.89 7.97 10.57
C GLU A 85 -4.35 7.97 10.65
N CYS A 86 -3.65 7.84 9.52
CA CYS A 86 -2.19 7.93 9.44
C CYS A 86 -1.77 9.01 8.44
N ASP A 87 -0.88 9.92 8.86
CA ASP A 87 -0.23 10.85 7.94
C ASP A 87 0.64 10.07 6.93
N VAL A 88 0.62 10.49 5.67
CA VAL A 88 1.37 9.80 4.61
C VAL A 88 2.89 9.90 4.79
N GLY A 89 3.37 10.94 5.49
CA GLY A 89 4.75 11.08 5.92
C GLY A 89 5.17 10.04 6.96
N ASP A 90 4.23 9.37 7.60
CA ASP A 90 4.49 8.26 8.52
C ASP A 90 4.51 6.88 7.87
N VAL A 91 4.02 6.78 6.64
CA VAL A 91 3.96 5.53 5.86
C VAL A 91 5.34 5.16 5.33
N HIS A 92 5.67 3.87 5.47
CA HIS A 92 6.86 3.27 4.89
C HIS A 92 6.48 2.38 3.71
N ILE A 93 7.34 2.32 2.70
CA ILE A 93 7.22 1.40 1.57
C ILE A 93 8.30 0.32 1.63
N LEU A 94 7.90 -0.91 1.33
CA LEU A 94 8.72 -2.10 1.16
C LEU A 94 8.47 -2.67 -0.25
N ASP A 95 9.51 -3.21 -0.90
CA ASP A 95 9.37 -3.84 -2.23
C ASP A 95 8.48 -5.09 -2.20
N GLY A 96 8.44 -5.78 -1.06
CA GLY A 96 7.63 -6.96 -0.78
C GLY A 96 8.12 -7.69 0.46
N TYR A 97 7.49 -8.82 0.79
CA TYR A 97 7.94 -9.67 1.89
C TYR A 97 9.13 -10.53 1.48
N VAL A 98 10.14 -10.59 2.35
CA VAL A 98 11.24 -11.55 2.23
C VAL A 98 10.74 -12.89 2.75
N VAL A 99 10.71 -13.90 1.88
CA VAL A 99 10.36 -15.27 2.26
C VAL A 99 11.65 -16.04 2.51
N MET A 100 11.81 -16.52 3.74
CA MET A 100 12.88 -17.43 4.12
C MET A 100 12.30 -18.85 4.25
N PRO A 101 13.08 -19.91 3.98
CA PRO A 101 12.64 -21.27 4.23
C PRO A 101 12.30 -21.46 5.72
N ILE A 102 11.26 -22.26 5.99
CA ILE A 102 10.96 -22.74 7.35
C ILE A 102 11.84 -23.96 7.58
N GLU A 103 12.65 -23.93 8.64
CA GLU A 103 13.43 -25.08 9.13
C GLU A 103 12.54 -26.12 9.82
#